data_AF-A0AA42T8D5-F1
#
_entry.id   AF-A0AA42T8D5-F1
#
_cell.length_a   1.000
_cell.length_b   1.000
_cell.length_c   1.000
_cell.angle_alpha   90.00
_cell.angle_beta   90.00
_cell.angle_gamma   90.00
#
_symmetry.space_group_name_H-M   'P 1'
#
loop_
_entity.id
_entity.type
_entity.pdbx_description
1 polymer ?
#
loop_
_entity_poly.entity_id
_entity_poly.type
_entity_poly.pdbx_seq_one_letter_code
_entity_poly.pdbx_strand_id
1 'polypeptide(L)'
;MAEPVSSGVGAAALVKIYGLLTILAVATFFAYLVAVMTRVPRTRQEWVVSLVTTVVGSVAGGSLVVQKFGLHDWSSNWFGMCAIGGIMFCCGLPFWAIVRWTFNYINAREDSTIIEVGSEVRNAIQGKDNVND
;
A
#
# COMPACT_ATOMS: atom_id res chain seq x y z
N MET A 1 -19.59 -45.55 -20.56
CA MET A 1 -18.18 -45.22 -20.23
C MET A 1 -18.18 -43.80 -19.72
N ALA A 2 -17.91 -43.60 -18.43
CA ALA A 2 -17.82 -42.26 -17.84
C ALA A 2 -16.36 -41.83 -17.87
N GLU A 3 -16.04 -40.83 -18.67
CA GLU A 3 -14.70 -40.25 -18.71
C GLU A 3 -14.52 -39.31 -17.50
N PRO A 4 -13.33 -39.25 -16.87
CA PRO A 4 -13.15 -38.51 -15.62
C PRO A 4 -13.04 -37.02 -15.92
N VAL A 5 -14.17 -36.34 -16.13
CA VAL A 5 -14.23 -34.87 -16.28
C VAL A 5 -14.15 -34.10 -14.95
N SER A 6 -13.85 -34.78 -13.84
CA SER A 6 -13.86 -34.15 -12.51
C SER A 6 -12.47 -33.86 -11.92
N SER A 7 -11.38 -34.41 -12.45
CA SER A 7 -10.03 -34.24 -11.87
C SER A 7 -9.27 -33.02 -12.40
N GLY A 8 -9.54 -32.56 -13.62
CA GLY A 8 -8.85 -31.41 -14.24
C GLY A 8 -9.29 -30.05 -13.70
N VAL A 9 -10.59 -29.89 -13.38
CA VAL A 9 -11.15 -28.61 -12.90
C VAL A 9 -10.73 -28.31 -11.46
N GLY A 10 -10.67 -29.34 -10.60
CA GLY A 10 -10.19 -29.22 -9.22
C GLY A 10 -8.69 -28.90 -9.14
N ALA A 11 -7.87 -29.58 -9.95
CA ALA A 11 -6.44 -29.31 -10.01
C ALA A 11 -6.12 -27.92 -10.58
N ALA A 12 -6.81 -27.48 -11.63
CA ALA A 12 -6.61 -26.15 -12.21
C ALA A 12 -7.07 -25.02 -11.27
N ALA A 13 -8.17 -25.22 -10.52
CA ALA A 13 -8.62 -24.27 -9.51
C ALA A 13 -7.63 -24.18 -8.34
N LEU A 14 -7.12 -25.33 -7.87
CA LEU A 14 -6.10 -25.37 -6.82
C LEU A 14 -4.80 -24.70 -7.28
N VAL A 15 -4.30 -25.00 -8.48
CA VAL A 15 -3.09 -24.36 -9.03
C VAL A 15 -3.26 -22.85 -9.17
N LYS A 16 -4.43 -22.36 -9.58
CA LYS A 16 -4.74 -20.92 -9.62
C LYS A 16 -4.76 -20.28 -8.23
N ILE A 17 -5.31 -20.98 -7.24
CA ILE A 17 -5.32 -20.51 -5.84
C ILE A 17 -3.91 -20.52 -5.25
N TYR A 18 -3.12 -21.59 -5.45
CA TYR A 18 -1.72 -21.66 -5.02
C TYR A 18 -0.84 -20.61 -5.72
N GLY A 19 -1.08 -20.36 -7.01
CA GLY A 19 -0.41 -19.29 -7.75
C GLY A 19 -0.78 -17.91 -7.22
N LEU A 20 -2.05 -17.67 -6.91
CA LEU A 20 -2.50 -16.42 -6.29
C LEU A 20 -1.90 -16.25 -4.88
N LEU A 21 -1.91 -17.29 -4.05
CA LEU A 21 -1.36 -17.26 -2.69
C LEU A 21 0.14 -17.01 -2.67
N THR A 22 0.90 -17.62 -3.59
CA THR A 22 2.34 -17.40 -3.70
C THR A 22 2.66 -15.97 -4.17
N ILE A 23 1.94 -15.45 -5.16
CA ILE A 23 2.07 -14.04 -5.58
C ILE A 23 1.75 -13.08 -4.44
N LEU A 24 0.67 -13.33 -3.68
CA LEU A 24 0.30 -12.51 -2.52
C LEU A 24 1.36 -12.58 -1.41
N ALA A 25 1.89 -13.77 -1.12
CA ALA A 25 2.94 -13.95 -0.11
C ALA A 25 4.24 -13.24 -0.50
N VAL A 26 4.67 -13.37 -1.76
CA VAL A 26 5.87 -12.70 -2.29
C VAL A 26 5.70 -11.19 -2.30
N ALA A 27 4.54 -10.69 -2.76
CA ALA A 27 4.24 -9.25 -2.73
C ALA A 27 4.24 -8.69 -1.29
N THR A 28 3.66 -9.42 -0.34
CA THR A 28 3.66 -9.05 1.09
C THR A 28 5.08 -9.04 1.66
N PHE A 29 5.92 -10.01 1.28
CA PHE A 29 7.31 -10.08 1.69
C PHE A 29 8.15 -8.93 1.14
N PHE A 30 8.01 -8.59 -0.14
CA PHE A 30 8.70 -7.43 -0.72
C PHE A 30 8.21 -6.10 -0.12
N ALA A 31 6.91 -5.94 0.13
CA ALA A 31 6.37 -4.78 0.84
C ALA A 31 6.96 -4.66 2.26
N TYR A 32 7.04 -5.77 2.98
CA TYR A 32 7.70 -5.85 4.29
C TYR A 32 9.18 -5.45 4.23
N LEU A 33 9.93 -6.00 3.26
CA LEU A 33 11.35 -5.69 3.10
C LEU A 33 11.61 -4.22 2.77
N VAL A 34 10.84 -3.63 1.86
CA VAL A 34 10.95 -2.20 1.52
C VAL A 34 10.64 -1.32 2.74
N ALA A 35 9.60 -1.67 3.52
CA ALA A 35 9.25 -0.93 4.73
C ALA A 35 10.33 -1.02 5.82
N VAL A 36 10.95 -2.19 6.00
CA VAL A 36 12.02 -2.42 6.98
C VAL A 36 13.32 -1.72 6.56
N MET A 37 13.69 -1.79 5.29
CA MET A 37 14.97 -1.25 4.81
C MET A 37 14.99 0.27 4.67
N THR A 38 13.84 0.94 4.56
CA THR A 38 13.80 2.38 4.29
C THR A 38 13.83 3.27 5.52
N ARG A 39 13.40 2.84 6.72
CA ARG A 39 13.60 3.56 8.02
C ARG A 39 13.05 2.76 9.21
N VAL A 40 13.82 2.70 10.31
CA VAL A 40 13.40 2.10 11.59
C VAL A 40 12.17 2.85 12.14
N PRO A 41 10.99 2.22 12.26
CA PRO A 41 9.77 2.86 12.77
C PRO A 41 9.88 3.14 14.27
N ARG A 42 9.34 4.28 14.73
CA ARG A 42 9.39 4.68 16.15
C ARG A 42 8.49 3.81 17.03
N THR A 43 7.32 3.39 16.52
CA THR A 43 6.41 2.48 17.21
C THR A 43 5.94 1.34 16.32
N ARG A 44 5.60 0.20 16.95
CA ARG A 44 5.13 -1.01 16.25
C ARG A 44 3.75 -0.80 15.61
N GLN A 45 2.91 0.05 16.20
CA GLN A 45 1.55 0.35 15.71
C GLN A 45 1.58 1.21 14.44
N GLU A 46 2.36 2.29 14.42
CA GLU A 46 2.58 3.11 13.22
C GLU A 46 3.07 2.27 12.04
N TRP A 47 3.97 1.33 12.34
CA TRP A 47 4.50 0.41 11.36
C TRP A 47 3.40 -0.46 10.73
N VAL A 48 2.59 -1.15 11.55
CA VAL A 48 1.50 -2.00 11.05
C VAL A 48 0.51 -1.19 10.22
N VAL A 49 0.10 0.00 10.69
CA VAL A 49 -0.88 0.84 9.99
C VAL A 49 -0.34 1.30 8.62
N SER A 50 0.92 1.72 8.56
CA SER A 50 1.54 2.12 7.30
C SER A 50 1.61 0.95 6.30
N LEU A 51 1.92 -0.26 6.78
CA LEU A 51 2.04 -1.45 5.96
C LEU A 51 0.68 -1.91 5.43
N VAL A 52 -0.33 -1.99 6.29
CA VAL A 52 -1.71 -2.34 5.90
C VAL A 52 -2.23 -1.33 4.87
N THR A 53 -2.03 -0.03 5.09
CA THR A 53 -2.50 0.99 4.15
C THR A 53 -1.79 0.92 2.80
N THR A 54 -0.50 0.57 2.79
CA THR A 54 0.25 0.33 1.55
C THR A 54 -0.29 -0.87 0.78
N VAL A 55 -0.58 -1.96 1.47
CA VAL A 55 -1.17 -3.18 0.87
C VAL A 55 -2.55 -2.87 0.31
N VAL A 56 -3.42 -2.21 1.08
CA VAL A 56 -4.77 -1.83 0.63
C VAL A 56 -4.71 -0.85 -0.55
N GLY A 57 -3.83 0.16 -0.50
CA GLY A 57 -3.62 1.10 -1.58
C GLY A 57 -3.05 0.45 -2.85
N SER A 58 -2.18 -0.56 -2.68
CA SER A 58 -1.65 -1.35 -3.79
C SER A 58 -2.73 -2.19 -4.46
N VAL A 59 -3.58 -2.88 -3.68
CA VAL A 59 -4.68 -3.71 -4.21
C VAL A 59 -5.76 -2.85 -4.87
N ALA A 60 -6.27 -1.83 -4.17
CA ALA A 60 -7.34 -0.98 -4.67
C ALA A 60 -6.84 -0.05 -5.80
N GLY A 61 -5.72 0.64 -5.58
CA GLY A 61 -5.15 1.56 -6.58
C GLY A 61 -4.64 0.82 -7.81
N GLY A 62 -3.95 -0.31 -7.61
CA GLY A 62 -3.48 -1.13 -8.72
C GLY A 62 -4.62 -1.73 -9.54
N SER A 63 -5.67 -2.25 -8.91
CA SER A 63 -6.79 -2.86 -9.63
C SER A 63 -7.53 -1.84 -10.50
N LEU A 64 -7.70 -0.61 -10.01
CA LEU A 64 -8.24 0.50 -10.80
C LEU A 64 -7.36 0.84 -12.02
N VAL A 65 -6.03 0.83 -11.87
CA VAL A 65 -5.10 1.05 -12.99
C VAL A 65 -5.20 -0.08 -14.02
N VAL A 66 -5.21 -1.34 -13.57
CA VAL A 66 -5.36 -2.51 -14.46
C VAL A 66 -6.66 -2.45 -15.23
N GLN A 67 -7.77 -2.09 -14.57
CA GLN A 67 -9.09 -1.99 -15.19
C GLN A 67 -9.18 -0.81 -16.16
N LYS A 68 -8.63 0.37 -15.79
CA LYS A 68 -8.67 1.58 -16.63
C LYS A 68 -7.89 1.44 -17.93
N PHE A 69 -6.74 0.76 -17.89
CA PHE A 69 -5.87 0.59 -19.05
C PHE A 69 -6.07 -0.74 -19.79
N GLY A 70 -7.01 -1.59 -19.36
CA GLY A 70 -7.29 -2.86 -20.01
C GLY A 70 -6.12 -3.85 -19.97
N LEU A 71 -5.30 -3.80 -18.92
CA LEU A 71 -4.05 -4.58 -18.80
C LEU A 71 -4.29 -6.08 -18.54
N HIS A 72 -5.52 -6.57 -18.69
CA HIS A 72 -5.87 -7.98 -18.45
C HIS A 72 -5.13 -8.92 -19.40
N ASP A 73 -4.90 -8.53 -20.65
CA ASP A 73 -4.23 -9.38 -21.64
C ASP A 73 -2.77 -9.68 -21.25
N TRP A 74 -2.14 -8.79 -20.47
CA TRP A 74 -0.77 -8.99 -20.00
C TRP A 74 -0.67 -10.11 -18.96
N SER A 75 -1.79 -10.54 -18.37
CA SER A 75 -1.78 -11.68 -17.44
C SER A 75 -1.57 -13.04 -18.13
N SER A 76 -1.61 -13.08 -19.46
CA SER A 76 -1.43 -14.33 -20.23
C SER A 76 0.03 -14.79 -20.31
N ASN A 77 0.98 -13.88 -20.10
CA ASN A 77 2.42 -14.16 -20.20
C ASN A 77 3.12 -13.89 -18.86
N TRP A 78 4.15 -14.68 -18.56
CA TRP A 78 4.90 -14.59 -17.29
C TRP A 78 5.44 -13.17 -17.02
N PHE A 79 6.08 -12.55 -18.02
CA PHE A 79 6.60 -11.19 -17.90
C PHE A 79 5.50 -10.14 -17.69
N GLY A 80 4.33 -10.33 -18.31
CA GLY A 80 3.20 -9.43 -18.15
C GLY A 80 2.53 -9.54 -16.77
N MET A 81 2.46 -10.75 -16.20
CA MET A 81 2.06 -10.94 -14.80
C MET A 81 3.01 -10.23 -13.82
N CYS A 82 4.33 -10.33 -14.04
CA CYS A 82 5.31 -9.60 -13.24
C CYS A 82 5.14 -8.08 -13.37
N ALA A 83 4.88 -7.58 -14.60
CA ALA A 83 4.65 -6.15 -14.84
C ALA A 83 3.38 -5.64 -14.15
N ILE A 84 2.27 -6.38 -14.24
CA ILE A 84 1.03 -6.06 -13.51
C ILE A 84 1.31 -6.02 -12.01
N GLY A 85 1.99 -7.04 -11.46
CA GLY A 85 2.37 -7.07 -10.04
C GLY A 85 3.20 -5.86 -9.62
N GLY A 86 4.17 -5.46 -10.44
CA GLY A 86 4.99 -4.26 -10.20
C GLY A 86 4.18 -2.96 -10.23
N ILE A 87 3.27 -2.80 -11.20
CA ILE A 87 2.38 -1.64 -11.28
C ILE A 87 1.49 -1.55 -10.04
N MET A 88 0.86 -2.66 -9.65
CA MET A 88 0.05 -2.73 -8.44
C MET A 88 0.85 -2.28 -7.22
N PHE A 89 2.08 -2.78 -7.06
CA PHE A 89 2.96 -2.40 -5.95
C PHE A 89 3.30 -0.91 -5.94
N CYS A 90 3.66 -0.36 -7.10
CA CYS A 90 3.97 1.07 -7.24
C CYS A 90 2.80 1.97 -6.86
N CYS A 91 1.55 1.56 -7.12
CA CYS A 91 0.36 2.30 -6.71
C CYS A 91 0.18 2.40 -5.18
N GLY A 92 0.79 1.51 -4.40
CA GLY A 92 0.72 1.54 -2.93
C GLY A 92 1.71 2.52 -2.28
N LEU A 93 2.83 2.83 -2.94
CA LEU A 93 3.87 3.70 -2.39
C LEU A 93 3.41 5.15 -2.08
N PRO A 94 2.54 5.78 -2.89
CA PRO A 94 1.95 7.07 -2.53
C PRO A 94 1.15 7.02 -1.23
N PHE A 95 0.36 5.96 -1.02
CA PHE A 95 -0.42 5.77 0.21
C PHE A 95 0.48 5.62 1.44
N TRP A 96 1.59 4.90 1.30
CA TRP A 96 2.62 4.81 2.33
C TRP A 96 3.17 6.18 2.73
N ALA A 97 3.54 7.00 1.73
CA ALA A 97 4.10 8.33 1.97
C ALA A 97 3.12 9.24 2.71
N ILE A 98 1.83 9.21 2.31
CA ILE A 98 0.77 9.99 2.96
C ILE A 98 0.63 9.60 4.43
N VAL A 99 0.51 8.31 4.74
CA VAL A 99 0.36 7.84 6.13
C VAL A 99 1.57 8.22 6.99
N ARG A 100 2.77 8.13 6.41
CA ARG A 100 4.02 8.57 7.06
C ARG A 100 4.02 10.07 7.35
N TRP A 101 3.58 10.90 6.40
CA TRP A 101 3.47 12.34 6.63
C TRP A 101 2.44 12.65 7.72
N THR A 102 1.31 11.95 7.73
CA THR A 102 0.28 12.09 8.76
C THR A 102 0.83 11.76 10.15
N PHE A 103 1.50 10.62 10.33
CA PHE A 103 2.10 10.28 11.62
C PHE A 103 3.22 11.23 12.03
N ASN A 104 4.05 11.68 11.09
CA ASN A 104 5.07 12.69 11.38
C ASN A 104 4.45 14.02 11.84
N TYR A 105 3.31 14.43 11.26
CA TYR A 105 2.58 15.62 11.65
C TYR A 105 1.94 15.48 13.05
N ILE A 106 1.33 14.33 13.34
CA ILE A 106 0.71 14.05 14.64
C ILE A 106 1.78 14.06 15.74
N ASN A 107 2.90 13.36 15.53
CA ASN A 107 3.98 13.26 16.51
C ASN A 107 4.69 14.61 16.75
N ALA A 108 4.77 15.47 15.74
CA ALA A 108 5.28 16.83 15.92
C ALA A 108 4.38 17.71 16.80
N ARG A 109 3.14 17.28 17.07
CA ARG A 109 2.11 18.03 17.79
C ARG A 109 1.55 17.27 19.00
N GLU A 110 2.16 16.16 19.39
CA GLU A 110 1.64 15.26 20.44
C GLU A 110 1.77 15.86 21.85
N ASP A 111 2.78 16.71 22.08
CA ASP A 111 3.00 17.44 23.33
C ASP A 111 2.35 18.84 23.37
N SER A 112 1.75 19.29 22.25
CA SER A 112 1.07 20.59 22.19
C SER A 112 -0.39 20.44 22.59
N THR A 113 -0.89 21.34 23.44
CA THR A 113 -2.29 21.29 23.85
C THR A 113 -3.19 21.65 22.65
N ILE A 114 -4.38 21.06 22.49
CA ILE A 114 -5.33 21.35 21.38
C ILE A 114 -5.55 22.87 21.16
N ILE A 115 -5.43 23.67 22.23
CA ILE A 115 -5.56 25.13 22.21
C ILE A 115 -4.36 25.82 21.54
N GLU A 116 -3.16 25.26 21.66
CA GLU A 116 -1.92 25.74 21.04
C GLU A 116 -1.87 25.43 19.54
N VAL A 117 -2.32 24.23 19.14
CA VAL A 117 -2.47 23.87 17.73
C VAL A 117 -3.51 24.76 17.03
N GLY A 118 -4.62 25.08 17.73
CA GLY A 118 -5.67 25.96 17.19
C GLY A 118 -5.24 27.43 17.05
N SER A 119 -4.40 27.93 17.95
CA SER A 119 -3.87 29.30 17.87
C SER A 119 -2.81 29.44 16.76
N GLU A 120 -1.99 28.42 16.56
CA GLU A 120 -0.97 28.39 15.49
C GLU A 120 -1.59 28.31 14.10
N VAL A 121 -2.59 27.45 13.88
CA VAL A 121 -3.32 27.38 12.60
C VAL A 121 -4.06 28.69 12.30
N ARG A 122 -4.67 29.31 13.31
CA ARG A 122 -5.30 30.63 13.17
C ARG A 122 -4.28 31.71 12.84
N ASN A 123 -3.09 31.69 13.43
CA ASN A 123 -2.04 32.68 13.17
C ASN A 123 -1.40 32.48 11.78
N ALA A 124 -1.19 31.24 11.35
CA ALA A 124 -0.72 30.90 10.00
C ALA A 124 -1.74 31.29 8.91
N ILE A 125 -3.04 31.05 9.16
CA ILE A 125 -4.12 31.50 8.25
C ILE A 125 -4.23 33.04 8.23
N GLN A 126 -3.93 33.71 9.35
CA GLN A 126 -3.93 35.18 9.43
C GLN A 126 -2.66 35.83 8.88
N GLY A 127 -1.69 35.06 8.37
CA GLY A 127 -0.44 35.59 7.80
C GLY A 127 0.39 36.41 8.79
N LYS A 128 0.28 36.11 10.09
CA LYS A 128 1.16 36.67 11.11
C LYS A 128 2.33 35.71 11.29
N ASP A 129 3.21 35.69 10.29
CA ASP A 129 4.57 35.29 10.51
C ASP A 129 5.15 36.35 11.45
N ASN A 130 5.41 35.96 12.71
CA ASN A 130 6.15 36.80 13.63
C ASN A 130 7.57 36.92 13.07
N VAL A 131 7.76 37.91 12.22
CA VAL A 131 9.02 38.62 12.06
C VAL A 131 9.35 39.16 13.45
N ASN A 132 10.17 38.41 14.21
CA ASN A 132 11.36 38.90 14.90
C ASN A 132 11.90 37.82 15.86
N ASP A 133 13.17 37.51 15.62
CA ASP A 133 14.20 36.84 16.43
C ASP A 133 14.20 35.31 16.57
#